data_AF-A0A6M0LDP1-F1
#
_entry.id   AF-A0A6M0LDP1-F1
#
_cell.length_a   1.000
_cell.length_b   1.000
_cell.length_c   1.000
_cell.angle_alpha   90.00
_cell.angle_beta   90.00
_cell.angle_gamma   90.00
#
_symmetry.space_group_name_H-M   'P 1'
#
loop_
_entity.id
_entity.type
_entity.pdbx_description
1 polymer ?
#
loop_
_entity_poly.entity_id
_entity_poly.type
_entity_poly.pdbx_seq_one_letter_code
_entity_poly.pdbx_strand_id
1 'polypeptide(L)'
;MSTIHNSYEYYEGNQSLLSMLNKKKTGNKLINQIISDNDAAFKKKMESMGIYTDSSKDKYSNVAKASDSLLDAIEDVTKEELYKVQEGKEYDKSPLLKSITNFVTAYNNEITSLNNCGGALNQEFAKEFKASFTANKDALEEIGITSDDDGKLTINQEKLSGAPGNKLKTVFGDNSGYIKSVTASVDPINDILGKVRALRSSNYNSKGIMF
;
A
#
# COMPACT_ATOMS: atom_id res chain seq x y z
N MET A 1 -12.83 -27.78 -12.52
CA MET A 1 -11.49 -27.17 -12.36
C MET A 1 -11.67 -25.68 -12.51
N SER A 2 -11.62 -24.92 -11.42
CA SER A 2 -11.80 -23.46 -11.47
C SER A 2 -10.44 -22.84 -11.78
N THR A 3 -10.31 -22.27 -12.98
CA THR A 3 -9.12 -21.53 -13.40
C THR A 3 -9.17 -20.18 -12.69
N ILE A 4 -8.20 -19.91 -11.82
CA ILE A 4 -8.02 -18.61 -11.16
C ILE A 4 -7.43 -17.68 -12.22
N HIS A 5 -8.09 -16.57 -12.52
CA HIS A 5 -7.74 -15.71 -13.66
C HIS A 5 -6.93 -14.46 -13.28
N ASN A 6 -6.73 -14.18 -11.98
CA ASN A 6 -5.97 -13.02 -11.52
C ASN A 6 -5.33 -13.26 -10.14
N SER A 7 -4.20 -12.59 -9.86
CA SER A 7 -3.56 -12.53 -8.54
C SER A 7 -4.55 -12.11 -7.45
N TYR A 8 -5.44 -11.17 -7.74
CA TYR A 8 -6.46 -10.65 -6.81
C TYR A 8 -7.40 -11.74 -6.25
N GLU A 9 -7.90 -12.66 -7.10
CA GLU A 9 -8.79 -13.76 -6.69
C GLU A 9 -8.06 -14.78 -5.80
N TYR A 10 -6.75 -14.94 -5.97
CA TYR A 10 -5.92 -15.78 -5.09
C TYR A 10 -5.68 -15.13 -3.73
N TYR A 11 -5.62 -13.80 -3.65
CA TYR A 11 -5.39 -13.07 -2.40
C TYR A 11 -6.65 -12.96 -1.54
N GLU A 12 -7.80 -12.57 -2.10
CA GLU A 12 -9.03 -12.39 -1.30
C GLU A 12 -9.55 -13.69 -0.65
N GLY A 13 -9.53 -14.81 -1.39
CA GLY A 13 -9.96 -16.10 -0.84
C GLY A 13 -9.09 -16.58 0.32
N ASN A 14 -7.81 -16.20 0.33
CA ASN A 14 -6.87 -16.56 1.39
C ASN A 14 -6.94 -15.60 2.59
N GLN A 15 -7.22 -14.30 2.38
CA GLN A 15 -7.32 -13.31 3.45
C GLN A 15 -8.50 -13.58 4.40
N SER A 16 -9.66 -13.99 3.86
CA SER A 16 -10.83 -14.33 4.68
C SER A 16 -10.56 -15.53 5.61
N LEU A 17 -9.90 -16.57 5.08
CA LEU A 17 -9.47 -17.74 5.86
C LEU A 17 -8.36 -17.42 6.87
N LEU A 18 -7.38 -16.61 6.49
CA LEU A 18 -6.29 -16.16 7.37
C LEU A 18 -6.83 -15.32 8.54
N SER A 19 -7.77 -14.40 8.29
CA SER A 19 -8.37 -13.57 9.33
C SER A 19 -9.19 -14.38 10.35
N MET A 20 -9.88 -15.44 9.90
CA MET A 20 -10.62 -16.37 10.74
C MET A 20 -9.68 -17.27 11.57
N LEU A 21 -8.56 -17.73 11.01
CA LEU A 21 -7.55 -18.53 11.70
C LEU A 21 -6.76 -17.71 12.72
N ASN A 22 -6.48 -16.44 12.44
CA ASN A 22 -5.70 -15.56 13.32
C ASN A 22 -6.50 -15.08 14.55
N LYS A 23 -7.83 -15.04 14.47
CA LYS A 23 -8.73 -14.61 15.58
C LYS A 23 -8.88 -15.62 16.72
N LYS A 24 -8.43 -16.88 16.59
CA LYS A 24 -8.49 -17.91 17.66
C LYS A 24 -7.12 -18.50 17.98
N LYS A 25 -6.17 -17.65 18.35
CA LYS A 25 -4.88 -18.04 18.94
C LYS A 25 -5.06 -18.55 20.38
N THR A 26 -5.56 -19.77 20.60
CA THR A 26 -5.16 -20.66 21.72
C THR A 26 -6.02 -21.92 21.81
N GLY A 27 -5.38 -23.09 21.88
CA GLY A 27 -5.95 -24.31 22.49
C GLY A 27 -6.05 -25.57 21.63
N ASN A 28 -6.08 -25.49 20.30
CA ASN A 28 -6.28 -26.66 19.43
C ASN A 28 -5.03 -27.00 18.60
N LYS A 29 -4.47 -28.19 18.81
CA LYS A 29 -3.27 -28.69 18.11
C LYS A 29 -3.43 -28.73 16.59
N LEU A 30 -4.63 -29.07 16.08
CA LEU A 30 -4.90 -29.12 14.64
C LEU A 30 -4.88 -27.71 14.02
N ILE A 31 -5.42 -26.72 14.73
CA ILE A 31 -5.42 -25.32 14.29
C ILE A 31 -3.97 -24.80 14.22
N ASN A 32 -3.15 -25.10 15.24
CA ASN A 32 -1.74 -24.72 15.24
C ASN A 32 -0.95 -25.39 14.11
N GLN A 33 -1.23 -26.66 13.82
CA GLN A 33 -0.58 -27.38 12.73
C GLN A 33 -0.95 -26.80 11.36
N ILE A 34 -2.22 -26.52 11.11
CA ILE A 34 -2.69 -25.88 9.87
C ILE A 34 -2.03 -24.50 9.67
N ILE A 35 -1.91 -23.71 10.73
CA ILE A 35 -1.22 -22.40 10.67
C ILE A 35 0.25 -22.60 10.30
N SER A 36 0.94 -23.53 10.97
CA SER A 36 2.36 -23.84 10.70
C SER A 36 2.58 -24.30 9.26
N ASP A 37 1.73 -25.18 8.73
CA ASP A 37 1.84 -25.70 7.37
C ASP A 37 1.62 -24.59 6.32
N ASN A 38 0.65 -23.70 6.57
CA ASN A 38 0.40 -22.54 5.72
C ASN A 38 1.56 -21.54 5.73
N ASP A 39 2.18 -21.32 6.89
CA ASP A 39 3.31 -20.41 7.02
C ASP A 39 4.58 -20.97 6.36
N ALA A 40 4.80 -22.29 6.46
CA ALA A 40 5.86 -22.98 5.72
C ALA A 40 5.64 -22.88 4.19
N ALA A 41 4.42 -23.11 3.72
CA ALA A 41 4.09 -22.98 2.30
C ALA A 41 4.27 -21.54 1.79
N PHE A 42 3.81 -20.55 2.56
CA PHE A 42 4.00 -19.13 2.24
C PHE A 42 5.48 -18.76 2.20
N LYS A 43 6.25 -19.16 3.21
CA LYS A 43 7.71 -18.93 3.28
C LYS A 43 8.39 -19.51 2.04
N LYS A 44 8.12 -20.77 1.68
CA LYS A 44 8.69 -21.41 0.49
C LYS A 44 8.35 -20.67 -0.80
N LYS A 45 7.11 -20.17 -0.94
CA LYS A 45 6.71 -19.32 -2.07
C LYS A 45 7.51 -18.02 -2.11
N MET A 46 7.62 -17.31 -0.98
CA MET A 46 8.39 -16.07 -0.88
C MET A 46 9.90 -16.28 -1.09
N GLU A 47 10.46 -17.41 -0.67
CA GLU A 47 11.85 -17.80 -0.98
C GLU A 47 12.05 -18.00 -2.48
N SER A 48 11.14 -18.72 -3.15
CA SER A 48 11.20 -18.92 -4.61
C SER A 48 11.07 -17.62 -5.41
N MET A 49 10.39 -16.61 -4.85
CA MET A 49 10.28 -15.27 -5.41
C MET A 49 11.44 -14.36 -4.99
N GLY A 50 12.41 -14.86 -4.20
CA GLY A 50 13.56 -14.10 -3.71
C GLY A 50 13.26 -13.13 -2.55
N ILE A 51 12.01 -12.99 -2.13
CA ILE A 51 11.53 -12.02 -1.12
C ILE A 51 11.99 -12.39 0.29
N TYR A 52 12.04 -13.69 0.59
CA TYR A 52 12.38 -14.20 1.94
C TYR A 52 13.89 -14.47 2.14
N THR A 53 14.76 -14.01 1.24
CA THR A 53 16.21 -14.22 1.34
C THR A 53 16.88 -13.17 2.23
N ASP A 54 18.05 -13.48 2.80
CA ASP A 54 18.82 -12.50 3.60
C ASP A 54 19.33 -11.33 2.76
N SER A 55 19.76 -11.58 1.53
CA SER A 55 20.22 -10.55 0.59
C SER A 55 19.13 -9.55 0.18
N SER A 56 17.86 -9.94 0.27
CA SER A 56 16.71 -9.09 -0.09
C SER A 56 16.00 -8.49 1.12
N LYS A 57 16.42 -8.85 2.34
CA LYS A 57 15.77 -8.43 3.60
C LYS A 57 15.58 -6.93 3.68
N ASP A 58 16.66 -6.17 3.45
CA ASP A 58 16.64 -4.72 3.63
C ASP A 58 15.81 -4.03 2.55
N LYS A 59 15.88 -4.52 1.31
CA LYS A 59 15.11 -4.00 0.18
C LYS A 59 13.60 -4.12 0.44
N TYR A 60 13.13 -5.31 0.80
CA TYR A 60 11.72 -5.53 1.09
C TYR A 60 11.27 -4.90 2.43
N SER A 61 12.16 -4.77 3.41
CA SER A 61 11.90 -4.00 4.62
C SER A 61 11.63 -2.53 4.30
N ASN A 62 12.39 -1.95 3.36
CA ASN A 62 12.23 -0.57 2.91
C ASN A 62 10.93 -0.37 2.12
N VAL A 63 10.62 -1.27 1.17
CA VAL A 63 9.31 -1.26 0.47
C VAL A 63 8.20 -1.25 1.48
N ALA A 64 8.21 -2.18 2.42
CA ALA A 64 7.12 -2.29 3.37
C ALA A 64 7.00 -1.07 4.28
N LYS A 65 8.09 -0.36 4.61
CA LYS A 65 8.03 0.89 5.39
C LYS A 65 7.44 2.03 4.56
N ALA A 66 7.76 2.06 3.27
CA ALA A 66 7.18 3.00 2.34
C ALA A 66 5.68 2.72 2.13
N SER A 67 5.27 1.44 2.08
CA SER A 67 3.86 1.03 2.02
C SER A 67 3.09 1.48 3.27
N ASP A 68 3.64 1.24 4.47
CA ASP A 68 3.09 1.74 5.74
C ASP A 68 2.91 3.28 5.70
N SER A 69 3.96 4.00 5.28
CA SER A 69 3.94 5.47 5.21
C SER A 69 2.94 6.01 4.18
N LEU A 70 2.74 5.30 3.07
CA LEU A 70 1.78 5.69 2.04
C LEU A 70 0.34 5.47 2.53
N LEU A 71 0.08 4.38 3.23
CA LEU A 71 -1.22 4.12 3.85
C LEU A 71 -1.57 5.18 4.91
N ASP A 72 -0.62 5.53 5.77
CA ASP A 72 -0.78 6.62 6.74
C ASP A 72 -1.09 7.96 6.04
N ALA A 73 -0.37 8.26 4.94
CA ALA A 73 -0.60 9.49 4.18
C ALA A 73 -1.94 9.49 3.43
N ILE A 74 -2.43 8.32 3.01
CA ILE A 74 -3.78 8.14 2.45
C ILE A 74 -4.84 8.40 3.52
N GLU A 75 -4.70 7.83 4.72
CA GLU A 75 -5.61 8.09 5.82
C GLU A 75 -5.64 9.59 6.17
N ASP A 76 -4.47 10.23 6.23
CA ASP A 76 -4.36 11.66 6.51
C ASP A 76 -5.04 12.52 5.44
N VAL A 77 -4.79 12.28 4.15
CA VAL A 77 -5.33 13.13 3.08
C VAL A 77 -6.83 12.93 2.84
N THR A 78 -7.39 11.79 3.25
CA THR A 78 -8.82 11.48 3.07
C THR A 78 -9.71 11.99 4.20
N LYS A 79 -9.12 12.46 5.31
CA LYS A 79 -9.81 13.05 6.47
C LYS A 79 -10.82 14.12 6.05
N GLU A 80 -12.08 13.88 6.37
CA GLU A 80 -13.21 14.71 5.91
C GLU A 80 -13.09 16.16 6.42
N GLU A 81 -12.52 16.36 7.61
CA GLU A 81 -12.30 17.67 8.21
C GLU A 81 -11.38 18.58 7.37
N LEU A 82 -10.48 18.02 6.56
CA LEU A 82 -9.62 18.81 5.67
C LEU A 82 -10.41 19.52 4.57
N TYR A 83 -11.60 19.03 4.26
CA TYR A 83 -12.45 19.51 3.17
C TYR A 83 -13.68 20.28 3.64
N LYS A 84 -13.87 20.45 4.95
CA LYS A 84 -14.99 21.20 5.52
C LYS A 84 -14.66 22.69 5.57
N VAL A 85 -15.49 23.50 4.91
CA VAL A 85 -15.47 24.96 5.06
C VAL A 85 -16.32 25.32 6.27
N GLN A 86 -15.76 26.01 7.26
CA GLN A 86 -16.54 26.54 8.38
C GLN A 86 -17.37 27.73 7.90
N GLU A 87 -18.68 27.73 8.14
CA GLU A 87 -19.54 28.86 7.83
C GLU A 87 -19.02 30.14 8.51
N GLY A 88 -18.92 31.22 7.73
CA GLY A 88 -18.46 32.53 8.22
C GLY A 88 -16.95 32.68 8.40
N LYS A 89 -16.12 31.71 7.97
CA LYS A 89 -14.65 31.83 7.94
C LYS A 89 -14.08 31.59 6.54
N GLU A 90 -12.96 32.25 6.26
CA GLU A 90 -12.14 31.96 5.09
C GLU A 90 -11.58 30.52 5.20
N TYR A 91 -11.69 29.75 4.13
CA TYR A 91 -11.26 28.35 4.11
C TYR A 91 -9.73 28.25 4.08
N ASP A 92 -9.12 27.87 5.20
CA ASP A 92 -7.69 27.60 5.27
C ASP A 92 -7.36 26.25 4.61
N LYS A 93 -6.84 26.31 3.37
CA LYS A 93 -6.39 25.15 2.59
C LYS A 93 -5.03 24.62 3.03
N SER A 94 -4.29 25.31 3.89
CA SER A 94 -2.91 24.96 4.22
C SER A 94 -2.75 23.53 4.77
N PRO A 95 -3.62 23.04 5.68
CA PRO A 95 -3.55 21.66 6.16
C PRO A 95 -3.80 20.62 5.07
N LEU A 96 -4.74 20.90 4.14
CA LEU A 96 -5.03 20.03 3.01
C LEU A 96 -3.86 19.99 2.03
N LEU A 97 -3.30 21.13 1.65
CA LEU A 97 -2.14 21.22 0.74
C LEU A 97 -0.91 20.50 1.31
N LYS A 98 -0.68 20.62 2.62
CA LYS A 98 0.37 19.88 3.32
C LYS A 98 0.12 18.37 3.26
N SER A 99 -1.11 17.92 3.50
CA SER A 99 -1.47 16.50 3.45
C SER A 99 -1.31 15.92 2.03
N ILE A 100 -1.69 16.67 1.00
CA ILE A 100 -1.46 16.29 -0.41
C ILE A 100 0.04 16.19 -0.71
N THR A 101 0.85 17.14 -0.24
CA THR A 101 2.30 17.11 -0.44
C THR A 101 2.95 15.91 0.26
N ASN A 102 2.49 15.58 1.48
CA ASN A 102 2.93 14.40 2.20
C ASN A 102 2.55 13.11 1.46
N PHE A 103 1.31 13.02 0.95
CA PHE A 103 0.86 11.91 0.11
C PHE A 103 1.77 11.73 -1.12
N VAL A 104 2.04 12.79 -1.87
CA VAL A 104 2.92 12.72 -3.05
C VAL A 104 4.33 12.27 -2.66
N THR A 105 4.84 12.75 -1.52
CA THR A 105 6.15 12.32 -1.01
C THR A 105 6.17 10.84 -0.65
N ALA A 106 5.15 10.35 0.06
CA ALA A 106 5.03 8.95 0.44
C ALA A 106 4.85 8.04 -0.79
N TYR A 107 4.04 8.46 -1.76
CA TYR A 107 3.87 7.77 -3.04
C TYR A 107 5.20 7.64 -3.79
N ASN A 108 5.96 8.75 -3.89
CA ASN A 108 7.25 8.73 -4.58
C ASN A 108 8.29 7.85 -3.86
N ASN A 109 8.22 7.76 -2.54
CA ASN A 109 9.06 6.86 -1.75
C ASN A 109 8.68 5.39 -2.01
N GLU A 110 7.40 5.08 -2.18
CA GLU A 110 6.94 3.73 -2.54
C GLU A 110 7.45 3.32 -3.93
N ILE A 111 7.23 4.15 -4.95
CA ILE A 111 7.74 3.90 -6.31
C ILE A 111 9.26 3.74 -6.31
N THR A 112 9.98 4.60 -5.59
CA THR A 112 11.44 4.51 -5.47
C THR A 112 11.86 3.19 -4.81
N SER A 113 11.17 2.78 -3.75
CA SER A 113 11.47 1.55 -3.02
C SER A 113 11.19 0.31 -3.88
N LEU A 114 10.08 0.28 -4.63
CA LEU A 114 9.75 -0.80 -5.55
C LEU A 114 10.79 -0.92 -6.67
N ASN A 115 11.16 0.19 -7.29
CA ASN A 115 12.17 0.22 -8.36
C ASN A 115 13.55 -0.23 -7.87
N ASN A 116 13.96 0.21 -6.67
CA ASN A 116 15.24 -0.19 -6.05
C ASN A 116 15.24 -1.66 -5.57
N CYS A 117 14.08 -2.16 -5.17
CA CYS A 117 13.93 -3.57 -4.78
C CYS A 117 14.17 -4.47 -5.99
N GLY A 118 13.56 -4.14 -7.13
CA GLY A 118 13.67 -4.87 -8.39
C GLY A 118 12.90 -6.19 -8.38
N GLY A 119 12.97 -6.95 -9.47
CA GLY A 119 12.24 -8.21 -9.62
C GLY A 119 10.82 -8.05 -10.17
N ALA A 120 10.32 -9.11 -10.81
CA ALA A 120 9.09 -9.05 -11.60
C ALA A 120 7.87 -8.60 -10.78
N LEU A 121 7.73 -9.06 -9.54
CA LEU A 121 6.59 -8.68 -8.69
C LEU A 121 6.55 -7.17 -8.40
N ASN A 122 7.67 -6.58 -8.02
CA ASN A 122 7.73 -5.14 -7.72
C ASN A 122 7.52 -4.29 -8.98
N GLN A 123 7.96 -4.78 -10.14
CA GLN A 123 7.70 -4.13 -11.42
C GLN A 123 6.22 -4.15 -11.79
N GLU A 124 5.50 -5.25 -11.52
CA GLU A 124 4.04 -5.29 -11.71
C GLU A 124 3.33 -4.30 -10.79
N PHE A 125 3.69 -4.23 -9.50
CA PHE A 125 3.13 -3.24 -8.59
C PHE A 125 3.39 -1.80 -9.05
N ALA A 126 4.62 -1.47 -9.48
CA ALA A 126 4.92 -0.15 -10.02
C ALA A 126 4.06 0.20 -11.26
N LYS A 127 3.72 -0.78 -12.10
CA LYS A 127 2.78 -0.58 -13.22
C LYS A 127 1.36 -0.31 -12.74
N GLU A 128 0.89 -0.96 -11.69
CA GLU A 128 -0.45 -0.71 -11.11
C GLU A 128 -0.58 0.72 -10.58
N PHE A 129 0.45 1.24 -9.91
CA PHE A 129 0.49 2.65 -9.51
C PHE A 129 0.48 3.61 -10.70
N LYS A 130 1.24 3.32 -11.76
CA LYS A 130 1.27 4.12 -13.00
C LYS A 130 -0.08 4.07 -13.74
N ALA A 131 -0.75 2.92 -13.73
CA ALA A 131 -2.08 2.77 -14.29
C ALA A 131 -3.11 3.59 -13.49
N SER A 132 -3.01 3.57 -12.15
CA SER A 132 -3.84 4.39 -11.25
C SER A 132 -3.70 5.89 -11.55
N PHE A 133 -2.48 6.37 -11.77
CA PHE A 133 -2.24 7.75 -12.21
C PHE A 133 -2.86 8.00 -13.60
N THR A 134 -2.58 7.14 -14.58
CA THR A 134 -3.03 7.31 -15.96
C THR A 134 -4.56 7.39 -16.08
N ALA A 135 -5.28 6.57 -15.32
CA ALA A 135 -6.74 6.57 -15.28
C ALA A 135 -7.34 7.88 -14.71
N ASN A 136 -6.56 8.64 -13.93
CA ASN A 136 -6.99 9.87 -13.28
C ASN A 136 -6.19 11.10 -13.75
N LYS A 137 -5.46 10.97 -14.88
CA LYS A 137 -4.48 11.93 -15.35
C LYS A 137 -5.05 13.34 -15.49
N ASP A 138 -6.16 13.50 -16.19
CA ASP A 138 -6.75 14.81 -16.45
C ASP A 138 -7.11 15.56 -15.16
N ALA A 139 -7.69 14.85 -14.18
CA ALA A 139 -8.08 15.44 -12.89
C ALA A 139 -6.87 15.82 -12.02
N LEU A 140 -5.81 15.00 -12.05
CA LEU A 140 -4.54 15.28 -11.38
C LEU A 140 -3.81 16.46 -12.02
N GLU A 141 -3.75 16.50 -13.36
CA GLU A 141 -3.12 17.59 -14.10
C GLU A 141 -3.87 18.91 -13.89
N GLU A 142 -5.20 18.90 -13.82
CA GLU A 142 -6.04 20.07 -13.53
C GLU A 142 -5.67 20.74 -12.19
N ILE A 143 -5.22 19.97 -11.21
CA ILE A 143 -4.77 20.48 -9.91
C ILE A 143 -3.23 20.62 -9.81
N GLY A 144 -2.51 20.42 -10.90
CA GLY A 144 -1.06 20.62 -10.95
C GLY A 144 -0.21 19.44 -10.52
N ILE A 145 -0.75 18.22 -10.56
CA ILE A 145 0.00 16.99 -10.30
C ILE A 145 0.23 16.27 -11.63
N THR A 146 1.48 15.94 -11.92
CA THR A 146 1.90 15.21 -13.13
C THR A 146 2.72 13.99 -12.72
N SER A 147 3.03 13.10 -13.67
CA SER A 147 3.92 11.96 -13.43
C SER A 147 5.09 11.95 -14.42
N ASP A 148 6.27 11.56 -13.94
CA ASP A 148 7.46 11.32 -14.77
C ASP A 148 7.48 9.92 -15.39
N ASP A 149 8.52 9.61 -16.17
CA ASP A 149 8.65 8.33 -16.86
C ASP A 149 8.74 7.14 -15.90
N ASP A 150 9.35 7.35 -14.72
CA ASP A 150 9.49 6.38 -13.64
C ASP A 150 8.19 6.17 -12.85
N GLY A 151 7.16 6.96 -13.14
CA GLY A 151 5.86 6.91 -12.47
C GLY A 151 5.79 7.73 -11.19
N LYS A 152 6.81 8.53 -10.85
CA LYS A 152 6.77 9.42 -9.68
C LYS A 152 5.93 10.66 -9.99
N LEU A 153 5.31 11.21 -8.97
CA LEU A 153 4.48 12.39 -9.06
C LEU A 153 5.29 13.66 -8.85
N THR A 154 4.96 14.70 -9.61
CA THR A 154 5.51 16.05 -9.49
C THR A 154 4.40 17.06 -9.24
N ILE A 155 4.64 18.00 -8.34
CA ILE A 155 3.68 19.06 -7.96
C ILE A 155 4.10 20.39 -8.57
N ASN A 156 3.17 21.03 -9.29
CA ASN A 156 3.19 22.46 -9.56
C ASN A 156 2.53 23.19 -8.37
N GLN A 157 3.34 23.81 -7.52
CA GLN A 157 2.91 24.43 -6.27
C GLN A 157 1.90 25.56 -6.48
N GLU A 158 2.08 26.38 -7.53
CA GLU A 158 1.17 27.49 -7.85
C GLU A 158 -0.20 26.97 -8.25
N LYS A 159 -0.24 25.97 -9.14
CA LYS A 159 -1.48 25.37 -9.64
C LYS A 159 -2.23 24.61 -8.55
N LEU A 160 -1.50 23.87 -7.70
CA LEU A 160 -2.09 23.15 -6.57
C LEU A 160 -2.68 24.13 -5.54
N SER A 161 -1.95 25.20 -5.19
CA SER A 161 -2.43 26.21 -4.24
C SER A 161 -3.64 26.98 -4.78
N GLY A 162 -3.67 27.23 -6.09
CA GLY A 162 -4.78 27.87 -6.79
C GLY A 162 -6.01 26.97 -6.98
N ALA A 163 -5.85 25.64 -6.90
CA ALA A 163 -6.94 24.71 -7.13
C ALA A 163 -8.08 24.89 -6.11
N PRO A 164 -9.36 24.80 -6.56
CA PRO A 164 -10.49 24.94 -5.68
C PRO A 164 -10.68 23.65 -4.84
N GLY A 165 -11.12 23.82 -3.58
CA GLY A 165 -11.20 22.72 -2.62
C GLY A 165 -12.09 21.55 -3.05
N ASN A 166 -13.13 21.80 -3.85
CA ASN A 166 -13.98 20.75 -4.42
C ASN A 166 -13.24 19.87 -5.44
N LYS A 167 -12.34 20.43 -6.25
CA LYS A 167 -11.48 19.68 -7.17
C LYS A 167 -10.45 18.87 -6.40
N LEU A 168 -9.82 19.45 -5.38
CA LEU A 168 -8.93 18.72 -4.48
C LEU A 168 -9.66 17.56 -3.80
N LYS A 169 -10.89 17.76 -3.29
CA LYS A 169 -11.73 16.71 -2.70
C LYS A 169 -12.09 15.61 -3.69
N THR A 170 -12.34 15.96 -4.95
CA THR A 170 -12.66 14.97 -5.99
C THR A 170 -11.50 14.01 -6.22
N VAL A 171 -10.26 14.52 -6.16
CA VAL A 171 -9.04 13.74 -6.41
C VAL A 171 -8.51 13.04 -5.15
N PHE A 172 -8.67 13.62 -3.96
CA PHE A 172 -8.01 13.15 -2.73
C PHE A 172 -8.95 12.82 -1.56
N GLY A 173 -10.25 13.14 -1.64
CA GLY A 173 -11.20 12.78 -0.59
C GLY A 173 -11.46 11.28 -0.52
N ASP A 174 -12.11 10.79 0.54
CA ASP A 174 -12.34 9.34 0.76
C ASP A 174 -13.01 8.65 -0.45
N ASN A 175 -13.93 9.36 -1.11
CA ASN A 175 -14.68 8.83 -2.23
C ASN A 175 -13.94 8.88 -3.57
N SER A 176 -12.69 9.36 -3.59
CA SER A 176 -11.87 9.46 -4.79
C SER A 176 -11.57 8.08 -5.39
N GLY A 177 -11.81 7.95 -6.70
CA GLY A 177 -11.39 6.78 -7.47
C GLY A 177 -9.86 6.64 -7.53
N TYR A 178 -9.13 7.76 -7.54
CA TYR A 178 -7.67 7.75 -7.53
C TYR A 178 -7.13 7.17 -6.23
N ILE A 179 -7.58 7.67 -5.08
CA ILE A 179 -7.13 7.17 -3.78
C ILE A 179 -7.46 5.69 -3.62
N LYS A 180 -8.68 5.28 -3.96
CA LYS A 180 -9.08 3.86 -3.91
C LYS A 180 -8.18 2.98 -4.79
N SER A 181 -7.79 3.45 -5.96
CA SER A 181 -6.90 2.70 -6.87
C SER A 181 -5.47 2.59 -6.32
N VAL A 182 -4.95 3.68 -5.72
CA VAL A 182 -3.64 3.68 -5.06
C VAL A 182 -3.65 2.76 -3.84
N THR A 183 -4.70 2.81 -3.01
CA THR A 183 -4.90 1.89 -1.87
C THR A 183 -4.93 0.43 -2.33
N ALA A 184 -5.69 0.12 -3.39
CA ALA A 184 -5.76 -1.23 -3.96
C ALA A 184 -4.40 -1.74 -4.51
N SER A 185 -3.49 -0.83 -4.87
CA SER A 185 -2.14 -1.17 -5.31
C SER A 185 -1.20 -1.42 -4.12
N VAL A 186 -1.30 -0.62 -3.04
CA VAL A 186 -0.38 -0.71 -1.88
C VAL A 186 -0.80 -1.76 -0.85
N ASP A 187 -2.10 -2.02 -0.66
CA ASP A 187 -2.60 -2.98 0.35
C ASP A 187 -2.02 -4.39 0.17
N PRO A 188 -2.02 -4.99 -1.04
CA PRO A 188 -1.45 -6.32 -1.23
C PRO A 188 0.05 -6.37 -0.91
N ILE A 189 0.78 -5.30 -1.21
CA ILE A 189 2.22 -5.18 -0.92
C ILE A 189 2.41 -5.18 0.59
N ASN A 190 1.66 -4.34 1.30
CA ASN A 190 1.75 -4.23 2.75
C ASN A 190 1.39 -5.56 3.44
N ASP A 191 0.35 -6.24 2.99
CA ASP A 191 -0.06 -7.55 3.52
C ASP A 191 1.02 -8.62 3.34
N ILE A 192 1.56 -8.76 2.12
CA ILE A 192 2.61 -9.73 1.81
C ILE A 192 3.83 -9.48 2.69
N LEU A 193 4.29 -8.23 2.74
CA LEU A 193 5.52 -7.88 3.43
C LEU A 193 5.34 -7.82 4.95
N GLY A 194 4.16 -7.46 5.43
CA GLY A 194 3.73 -7.61 6.82
C GLY A 194 3.81 -9.07 7.26
N LYS A 195 3.32 -10.01 6.45
CA LYS A 195 3.46 -11.46 6.73
C LYS A 195 4.92 -11.91 6.68
N VAL A 196 5.71 -11.45 5.72
CA VAL A 196 7.16 -11.75 5.65
C VAL A 196 7.89 -11.25 6.90
N ARG A 197 7.62 -10.03 7.36
CA ARG A 197 8.17 -9.46 8.60
C ARG A 197 7.77 -10.28 9.82
N ALA A 198 6.49 -10.64 9.92
CA ALA A 198 5.97 -11.46 11.02
C ALA A 198 6.68 -12.81 11.09
N LEU A 199 6.84 -13.50 9.95
CA LEU A 199 7.55 -14.78 9.88
C LEU A 199 9.04 -14.67 10.21
N ARG A 200 9.72 -13.59 9.78
CA ARG A 200 11.13 -13.34 10.12
C ARG A 200 11.32 -12.99 11.61
N SER A 201 10.36 -12.29 12.21
CA SER A 201 10.38 -11.99 13.66
C SER A 201 10.03 -13.22 14.50
N SER A 202 9.15 -14.07 13.97
CA SER A 202 8.77 -15.36 14.55
C SER A 202 9.84 -16.40 14.21
N ASN A 203 11.05 -16.25 14.77
CA ASN A 203 12.04 -17.32 14.79
C ASN A 203 11.51 -18.49 15.64
N TYR A 204 10.58 -19.27 15.09
CA TYR A 204 10.33 -20.63 15.50
C TYR A 204 11.59 -21.41 15.17
N ASN A 205 12.47 -21.61 16.16
CA ASN A 205 13.34 -22.78 16.06
C ASN A 205 12.41 -24.01 16.08
N SER A 206 12.86 -25.11 15.46
CA SER A 206 12.17 -26.40 15.34
C SER A 206 11.67 -27.04 16.66
N LYS A 207 11.75 -26.33 17.81
CA LYS A 207 11.33 -26.75 19.15
C LYS A 207 10.28 -25.83 19.81
N GLY A 208 9.79 -24.78 19.13
CA GLY A 208 8.60 -24.05 19.57
C GLY A 208 8.72 -23.24 20.88
N ILE A 209 9.80 -22.50 21.08
CA ILE A 209 9.92 -21.53 22.19
C ILE A 209 10.21 -20.13 21.63
N MET A 210 9.47 -19.12 22.11
CA MET A 210 9.65 -17.68 21.85
C MET A 210 10.64 -17.07 22.87
N PHE A 211 11.45 -16.11 22.43
CA PHE A 211 12.15 -15.18 23.32
C PHE A 211 11.32 -13.92 23.51
#